data_AF-A0A9D7IYC8-F1
#
_entry.id   AF-A0A9D7IYC8-F1
#
_cell.length_a   1.000
_cell.length_b   1.000
_cell.length_c   1.000
_cell.angle_alpha   90.00
_cell.angle_beta   90.00
_cell.angle_gamma   90.00
#
_symmetry.space_group_name_H-M   'P 1'
#
loop_
_entity.id
_entity.type
_entity.pdbx_description
1 polymer ?
#
loop_
_entity_poly.entity_id
_entity_poly.type
_entity_poly.pdbx_seq_one_letter_code
_entity_poly.pdbx_strand_id
1 'polypeptide(L)'
;MRLCKPGEMGVVIAYYPDFGTDQNHEWLAIPVLHYLYGVEDESRIPIYVNGEIRVLLREAYRRKYLSGVVSDAAIAIKPDGRWREVIGTLYNREIYSFTFKTTPKQDAAVVEKINSMSNKKRFNLLYYNCADFTREIFNTYFPGAAHRDMLNDFTMTSPKAIAKSTNGYGHRHPELLFTVTRHTQLPGPIRRSLSPRNFSEHAIKSKKYLIPQLIFKPPLTAIFAASYYTIGRFDPYKAFVEFGSDELARLNLEEYQLKKNIIPNERDDISVSGFGNTEGGSVRERPSLKTIAEKKGAEHLRLFGEKKIWDKYKADFAPILQKAIDEGLFADDKKVRTFFKDLELQSVPAFDDNNDLILKVRDYGEDHVLGLTRENILGSRSNSRLAYKLLLAIIDAQLKTGEKKRELLGSFAMNWDLMTQLSARYTAISGTNGLGSNGSSLSTPSTQRRRFLENPEKKTLKQKIQKIFILITH
;
A
#
# COMPACT_ATOMS: atom_id res chain seq x y z
N MET A 1 -17.82 19.58 -4.97
CA MET A 1 -16.83 18.83 -5.80
C MET A 1 -17.08 19.12 -7.27
N ARG A 2 -16.08 18.86 -8.13
CA ARG A 2 -16.16 18.99 -9.60
C ARG A 2 -15.43 17.82 -10.26
N LEU A 3 -15.61 17.66 -11.57
CA LEU A 3 -14.79 16.74 -12.37
C LEU A 3 -13.32 17.15 -12.35
N CYS A 4 -12.46 16.15 -12.49
CA CYS A 4 -11.01 16.33 -12.57
C CYS A 4 -10.62 16.98 -13.90
N LYS A 5 -9.68 17.92 -13.85
CA LYS A 5 -8.99 18.46 -15.03
C LYS A 5 -7.88 17.49 -15.46
N PRO A 6 -7.39 17.58 -16.72
CA PRO A 6 -6.20 16.84 -17.14
C PRO A 6 -5.05 17.04 -16.15
N GLY A 7 -4.40 15.95 -15.73
CA GLY A 7 -3.31 15.95 -14.76
C GLY A 7 -3.74 15.86 -13.29
N GLU A 8 -5.03 15.96 -12.96
CA GLU A 8 -5.50 15.75 -11.58
C GLU A 8 -5.73 14.26 -11.29
N MET A 9 -5.15 13.73 -10.20
CA MET A 9 -5.35 12.34 -9.75
C MET A 9 -6.72 12.07 -9.11
N GLY A 10 -7.50 13.11 -8.88
CA GLY A 10 -8.79 13.02 -8.20
C GLY A 10 -8.69 12.86 -6.69
N VAL A 11 -9.79 12.35 -6.11
CA VAL A 11 -10.00 12.29 -4.66
C VAL A 11 -10.56 10.93 -4.25
N VAL A 12 -10.23 10.50 -3.05
CA VAL A 12 -10.90 9.43 -2.33
C VAL A 12 -12.03 10.05 -1.51
N ILE A 13 -13.25 9.57 -1.74
CA ILE A 13 -14.41 9.95 -0.94
C ILE A 13 -14.56 8.92 0.16
N ALA A 14 -14.16 9.30 1.36
CA ALA A 14 -14.17 8.43 2.52
C ALA A 14 -15.39 8.73 3.37
N TYR A 15 -16.14 7.68 3.73
CA TYR A 15 -17.32 7.75 4.59
C TYR A 15 -17.02 7.06 5.92
N TYR A 16 -16.95 7.83 7.01
CA TYR A 16 -16.65 7.35 8.36
C TYR A 16 -17.48 8.11 9.39
N PRO A 17 -17.77 7.51 10.56
CA PRO A 17 -18.37 8.27 11.64
C PRO A 17 -17.33 9.24 12.24
N ASP A 18 -17.79 10.42 12.65
CA ASP A 18 -17.07 11.34 13.54
C ASP A 18 -15.68 11.76 13.01
N PHE A 19 -15.66 12.38 11.82
CA PHE A 19 -14.44 12.98 11.27
C PHE A 19 -13.89 14.13 12.12
N GLY A 20 -14.77 14.99 12.64
CA GLY A 20 -14.44 16.09 13.55
C GLY A 20 -15.34 16.09 14.79
N THR A 21 -14.96 16.87 15.80
CA THR A 21 -15.75 17.07 17.03
C THR A 21 -16.79 18.17 16.88
N ASP A 22 -16.49 19.16 16.03
CA ASP A 22 -17.24 20.43 15.96
C ASP A 22 -18.26 20.43 14.81
N GLN A 23 -18.02 19.63 13.76
CA GLN A 23 -18.89 19.51 12.58
C GLN A 23 -19.15 18.04 12.24
N ASN A 24 -20.44 17.68 12.10
CA ASN A 24 -20.90 16.31 11.86
C ASN A 24 -20.90 15.95 10.36
N HIS A 25 -19.74 15.98 9.72
CA HIS A 25 -19.56 15.49 8.34
C HIS A 25 -19.57 13.96 8.30
N GLU A 26 -20.25 13.39 7.31
CA GLU A 26 -20.32 11.95 7.09
C GLU A 26 -19.29 11.42 6.11
N TRP A 27 -18.91 12.27 5.16
CA TRP A 27 -17.88 11.99 4.18
C TRP A 27 -16.91 13.16 4.02
N LEU A 28 -15.68 12.82 3.65
CA LEU A 28 -14.63 13.74 3.25
C LEU A 28 -14.10 13.33 1.88
N ALA A 29 -13.84 14.32 1.02
CA ALA A 29 -13.07 14.14 -0.21
C ALA A 29 -11.60 14.49 0.08
N ILE A 30 -10.72 13.50 -0.02
CA ILE A 30 -9.29 13.64 0.27
C ILE A 30 -8.49 13.36 -1.02
N PRO A 31 -7.53 14.19 -1.43
CA PRO A 31 -6.70 13.88 -2.60
C PRO A 31 -6.02 12.51 -2.47
N VAL A 32 -5.90 11.77 -3.58
CA VAL A 32 -5.43 10.37 -3.57
C VAL A 32 -4.08 10.21 -2.88
N LEU A 33 -3.10 11.08 -3.15
CA LEU A 33 -1.77 11.00 -2.51
C LEU A 33 -1.83 11.22 -1.00
N HIS A 34 -2.65 12.15 -0.53
CA HIS A 34 -2.84 12.35 0.91
C HIS A 34 -3.50 11.14 1.57
N TYR A 35 -4.51 10.57 0.92
CA TYR A 35 -5.20 9.39 1.43
C TYR A 35 -4.27 8.18 1.54
N LEU A 36 -3.45 7.93 0.52
CA LEU A 36 -2.54 6.79 0.47
C LEU A 36 -1.28 7.03 1.31
N TYR A 37 -0.60 8.16 1.09
CA TYR A 37 0.75 8.44 1.53
C TYR A 37 0.91 9.68 2.40
N GLY A 38 -0.16 10.41 2.71
CA GLY A 38 -0.11 11.58 3.58
C GLY A 38 0.72 12.76 3.06
N VAL A 39 1.02 12.79 1.75
CA VAL A 39 1.87 13.79 1.10
C VAL A 39 1.18 14.39 -0.12
N GLU A 40 1.70 15.54 -0.56
CA GLU A 40 1.17 16.31 -1.69
C GLU A 40 1.72 15.87 -3.04
N ASP A 41 2.91 15.26 -3.05
CA ASP A 41 3.66 14.94 -4.26
C ASP A 41 4.23 13.51 -4.20
N GLU A 42 4.33 12.84 -5.35
CA GLU A 42 4.85 11.48 -5.46
C GLU A 42 6.32 11.37 -5.06
N SER A 43 7.11 12.40 -5.33
CA SER A 43 8.54 12.47 -4.99
C SER A 43 8.76 12.44 -3.47
N ARG A 44 7.76 12.93 -2.73
CA ARG A 44 7.75 13.01 -1.27
C ARG A 44 7.23 11.74 -0.60
N ILE A 45 6.89 10.69 -1.36
CA ILE A 45 6.44 9.43 -0.78
C ILE A 45 7.58 8.82 0.07
N PRO A 46 7.33 8.57 1.37
CA PRO A 46 8.35 7.99 2.22
C PRO A 46 8.62 6.53 1.85
N ILE A 47 9.89 6.12 1.87
CA ILE A 47 10.29 4.70 1.69
C ILE A 47 10.24 3.91 3.01
N TYR A 48 10.09 4.61 4.14
CA TYR A 48 10.01 4.07 5.49
C TYR A 48 9.07 4.91 6.35
N VAL A 49 8.22 4.27 7.16
CA VAL A 49 7.30 4.95 8.08
C VAL A 49 7.24 4.25 9.43
N ASN A 50 7.30 5.03 10.50
CA ASN A 50 7.10 4.60 11.89
C ASN A 50 5.90 5.31 12.54
N GLY A 51 5.65 5.04 13.84
CA GLY A 51 4.52 5.62 14.55
C GLY A 51 4.54 7.14 14.58
N GLU A 52 5.72 7.74 14.78
CA GLU A 52 5.91 9.19 14.90
C GLU A 52 5.79 9.91 13.54
N ILE A 53 6.38 9.36 12.47
CA ILE A 53 6.23 9.89 11.10
C ILE A 53 4.75 9.96 10.72
N ARG A 54 4.00 8.89 11.02
CA ARG A 54 2.55 8.86 10.77
C ARG A 54 1.82 9.97 11.50
N VAL A 55 2.20 10.27 12.75
CA VAL A 55 1.59 11.37 13.52
C VAL A 55 1.97 12.71 12.92
N LEU A 56 3.25 12.92 12.62
CA LEU A 56 3.76 14.16 12.03
C LEU A 56 3.03 14.51 10.72
N LEU A 57 2.97 13.58 9.77
CA LEU A 57 2.36 13.80 8.46
C LEU A 57 0.84 14.06 8.56
N ARG A 58 0.16 13.38 9.50
CA ARG A 58 -1.27 13.61 9.75
C ARG A 58 -1.55 14.96 10.36
N GLU A 59 -0.79 15.36 11.37
CA GLU A 59 -0.95 16.67 12.00
C GLU A 59 -0.58 17.82 11.04
N ALA A 60 0.46 17.63 10.21
CA ALA A 60 0.80 18.58 9.15
C ALA A 60 -0.36 18.78 8.17
N TYR A 61 -0.95 17.69 7.67
CA TYR A 61 -2.13 17.77 6.80
C TYR A 61 -3.32 18.42 7.50
N ARG A 62 -3.61 18.03 8.75
CA ARG A 62 -4.75 18.59 9.48
C ARG A 62 -4.62 20.10 9.64
N ARG A 63 -3.47 20.59 10.11
CA ARG A 63 -3.24 22.02 10.31
C ARG A 63 -3.40 22.81 9.01
N LYS A 64 -2.92 22.24 7.89
CA LYS A 64 -2.96 22.90 6.58
C LYS A 64 -4.36 22.86 5.93
N TYR A 65 -5.07 21.74 6.01
CA TYR A 65 -6.27 21.50 5.19
C TYR A 65 -7.54 21.16 5.96
N LEU A 66 -7.44 20.66 7.19
CA LEU A 66 -8.59 20.24 7.99
C LEU A 66 -8.79 21.09 9.24
N SER A 67 -8.14 22.24 9.38
CA SER A 67 -8.33 23.12 10.55
C SER A 67 -9.78 23.56 10.72
N GLY A 68 -10.52 23.72 9.61
CA GLY A 68 -11.97 24.00 9.62
C GLY A 68 -12.87 22.80 9.94
N VAL A 69 -12.35 21.58 9.92
CA VAL A 69 -13.08 20.34 10.28
C VAL A 69 -12.68 19.87 11.69
N VAL A 70 -11.40 20.01 12.04
CA VAL A 70 -10.77 19.58 13.28
C VAL A 70 -9.83 20.69 13.77
N SER A 71 -10.37 21.57 14.60
CA SER A 71 -9.63 22.68 15.19
C SER A 71 -8.56 22.22 16.18
N ASP A 72 -7.62 23.09 16.56
CA ASP A 72 -6.67 22.76 17.63
C ASP A 72 -7.37 22.60 19.00
N ALA A 73 -8.42 23.40 19.24
CA ALA A 73 -9.26 23.28 20.44
C ALA A 73 -10.00 21.93 20.48
N ALA A 74 -10.52 21.47 19.34
CA ALA A 74 -11.15 20.16 19.20
C ALA A 74 -10.23 19.01 19.65
N ILE A 75 -8.94 19.06 19.27
CA ILE A 75 -7.97 18.03 19.67
C ILE A 75 -7.70 18.04 21.17
N ALA A 76 -7.64 19.21 21.78
CA ALA A 76 -7.43 19.32 23.23
C ALA A 76 -8.56 18.64 24.03
N ILE A 77 -9.79 18.65 23.48
CA ILE A 77 -10.98 18.09 24.12
C ILE A 77 -11.14 16.60 23.78
N LYS A 78 -11.01 16.22 22.51
CA LYS A 78 -11.08 14.85 22.04
C LYS A 78 -9.99 14.61 21.01
N PRO A 79 -8.83 14.07 21.44
CA PRO A 79 -7.72 13.85 20.55
C PRO A 79 -8.05 12.79 19.50
N ASP A 80 -9.06 11.93 19.70
CA ASP A 80 -9.40 10.80 18.82
C ASP A 80 -10.58 11.11 17.85
N GLY A 81 -10.24 11.43 16.60
CA GLY A 81 -11.20 11.56 15.49
C GLY A 81 -10.80 10.68 14.29
N ARG A 82 -11.79 10.24 13.50
CA ARG A 82 -11.55 9.32 12.37
C ARG A 82 -10.96 9.97 11.14
N TRP A 83 -10.75 11.29 11.15
CA TRP A 83 -9.96 11.99 10.13
C TRP A 83 -8.55 11.41 9.96
N ARG A 84 -7.96 10.84 11.02
CA ARG A 84 -6.67 10.15 10.92
C ARG A 84 -6.74 8.85 10.11
N GLU A 85 -7.91 8.24 9.94
CA GLU A 85 -8.06 7.02 9.15
C GLU A 85 -7.95 7.27 7.63
N VAL A 86 -8.09 8.53 7.20
CA VAL A 86 -8.14 8.92 5.78
C VAL A 86 -6.88 9.66 5.30
N ILE A 87 -5.80 9.65 6.09
CA ILE A 87 -4.52 10.26 5.74
C ILE A 87 -3.40 9.25 6.01
N GLY A 88 -2.58 8.99 4.98
CA GLY A 88 -1.48 8.03 5.07
C GLY A 88 -1.96 6.61 5.40
N THR A 89 -3.01 6.15 4.71
CA THR A 89 -3.65 4.87 5.01
C THR A 89 -2.70 3.69 4.82
N LEU A 90 -1.74 3.82 3.89
CA LEU A 90 -0.70 2.82 3.63
C LEU A 90 0.34 2.69 4.74
N TYR A 91 0.29 3.51 5.79
CA TYR A 91 1.11 3.29 6.97
C TYR A 91 0.55 2.16 7.83
N ASN A 92 -0.78 1.99 7.81
CA ASN A 92 -1.48 1.04 8.68
C ASN A 92 -1.82 -0.27 7.98
N ARG A 93 -2.03 -0.23 6.66
CA ARG A 93 -2.55 -1.37 5.91
C ARG A 93 -2.27 -1.29 4.43
N GLU A 94 -2.20 -2.45 3.77
CA GLU A 94 -2.29 -2.54 2.32
C GLU A 94 -3.69 -2.18 1.81
N ILE A 95 -3.77 -1.70 0.57
CA ILE A 95 -5.03 -1.37 -0.11
C ILE A 95 -5.05 -2.06 -1.47
N TYR A 96 -6.21 -2.62 -1.82
CA TYR A 96 -6.53 -3.03 -3.20
C TYR A 96 -7.54 -2.04 -3.76
N SER A 97 -7.20 -1.41 -4.88
CA SER A 97 -8.11 -0.58 -5.68
C SER A 97 -8.71 -1.43 -6.80
N PHE A 98 -10.00 -1.28 -7.02
CA PHE A 98 -10.76 -1.96 -8.08
C PHE A 98 -11.24 -0.85 -9.03
N THR A 99 -10.61 -0.75 -10.19
CA THR A 99 -10.74 0.38 -11.10
C THR A 99 -11.53 -0.02 -12.33
N PHE A 100 -12.45 0.84 -12.75
CA PHE A 100 -13.33 0.63 -13.90
C PHE A 100 -13.27 1.88 -14.78
N LYS A 101 -13.28 1.68 -16.10
CA LYS A 101 -13.47 2.76 -17.07
C LYS A 101 -14.90 3.29 -16.97
N THR A 102 -15.03 4.59 -16.81
CA THR A 102 -16.30 5.32 -16.79
C THR A 102 -16.39 6.28 -17.98
N THR A 103 -17.57 6.85 -18.19
CA THR A 103 -17.79 7.93 -19.15
C THR A 103 -17.92 9.27 -18.43
N PRO A 104 -17.58 10.41 -19.07
CA PRO A 104 -17.75 11.74 -18.46
C PRO A 104 -19.18 12.01 -17.96
N LYS A 105 -20.19 11.48 -18.66
CA LYS A 105 -21.60 11.58 -18.26
C LYS A 105 -21.88 10.85 -16.95
N GLN A 106 -21.33 9.64 -16.78
CA GLN A 106 -21.48 8.89 -15.53
C GLN A 106 -20.75 9.58 -14.38
N ASP A 107 -19.53 10.10 -14.62
CA ASP A 107 -18.79 10.84 -13.61
C ASP A 107 -19.52 12.11 -13.16
N ALA A 108 -20.10 12.86 -14.12
CA ALA A 108 -20.89 14.04 -13.81
C ALA A 108 -22.11 13.72 -12.94
N ALA A 109 -22.83 12.63 -13.24
CA ALA A 109 -23.98 12.20 -12.45
C ALA A 109 -23.60 11.83 -11.00
N VAL A 110 -22.44 11.21 -10.80
CA VAL A 110 -21.95 10.90 -9.44
C VAL A 110 -21.49 12.16 -8.71
N VAL A 111 -20.80 13.08 -9.38
CA VAL A 111 -20.43 14.38 -8.79
C VAL A 111 -21.66 15.17 -8.36
N GLU A 112 -22.68 15.25 -9.22
CA GLU A 112 -23.95 15.91 -8.92
C GLU A 112 -24.63 15.26 -7.71
N LYS A 113 -24.75 13.92 -7.72
CA LYS A 113 -25.32 13.16 -6.61
C LYS A 113 -24.62 13.49 -5.30
N ILE A 114 -23.29 13.42 -5.24
CA ILE A 114 -22.56 13.65 -3.98
C ILE A 114 -22.65 15.12 -3.54
N ASN A 115 -22.61 16.07 -4.49
CA ASN A 115 -22.82 17.48 -4.18
C ASN A 115 -24.22 17.78 -3.64
N SER A 116 -25.23 17.00 -4.02
CA SER A 116 -26.61 17.14 -3.52
C SER A 116 -26.82 16.55 -2.13
N MET A 117 -25.89 15.72 -1.63
CA MET A 117 -26.00 15.10 -0.31
C MET A 117 -25.81 16.16 0.79
N SER A 118 -26.65 16.11 1.82
CA SER A 118 -26.58 17.04 2.96
C SER A 118 -25.31 16.91 3.80
N ASN A 119 -24.53 15.83 3.63
CA ASN A 119 -23.33 15.49 4.39
C ASN A 119 -23.52 15.59 5.92
N LYS A 120 -24.68 15.13 6.42
CA LYS A 120 -25.07 15.17 7.84
C LYS A 120 -25.48 13.79 8.34
N LYS A 121 -24.88 13.39 9.47
CA LYS A 121 -24.98 12.13 10.22
C LYS A 121 -26.18 11.18 9.95
N ARG A 122 -25.84 9.97 9.50
CA ARG A 122 -26.63 8.76 9.17
C ARG A 122 -25.78 7.47 9.31
N PHE A 123 -24.51 7.54 9.71
CA PHE A 123 -23.66 6.35 9.84
C PHE A 123 -24.25 5.32 10.82
N ASN A 124 -24.43 4.09 10.34
CA ASN A 124 -24.71 2.93 11.15
C ASN A 124 -23.87 1.73 10.68
N LEU A 125 -23.15 1.10 11.60
CA LEU A 125 -22.24 0.01 11.28
C LEU A 125 -22.91 -1.16 10.54
N LEU A 126 -24.16 -1.47 10.86
CA LEU A 126 -24.87 -2.65 10.34
C LEU A 126 -25.59 -2.38 9.02
N TYR A 127 -26.14 -1.17 8.82
CA TYR A 127 -27.07 -0.91 7.72
C TYR A 127 -26.84 0.38 6.92
N TYR A 128 -25.95 1.28 7.38
CA TYR A 128 -25.53 2.50 6.66
C TYR A 128 -24.05 2.79 6.93
N ASN A 129 -23.17 1.89 6.52
CA ASN A 129 -21.73 1.99 6.74
C ASN A 129 -20.96 2.42 5.48
N CYS A 130 -19.63 2.44 5.55
CA CYS A 130 -18.76 2.81 4.42
C CYS A 130 -18.96 1.92 3.19
N ALA A 131 -19.22 0.63 3.37
CA ALA A 131 -19.45 -0.30 2.26
C ALA A 131 -20.85 -0.13 1.66
N ASP A 132 -21.87 0.25 2.44
CA ASP A 132 -23.18 0.65 1.89
C ASP A 132 -23.05 1.91 1.04
N PHE A 133 -22.30 2.91 1.51
CA PHE A 133 -22.00 4.12 0.75
C PHE A 133 -21.30 3.77 -0.57
N THR A 134 -20.21 2.98 -0.52
CA THR A 134 -19.50 2.53 -1.73
C THR A 134 -20.42 1.77 -2.68
N ARG A 135 -21.27 0.87 -2.17
CA ARG A 135 -22.26 0.14 -2.97
C ARG A 135 -23.19 1.07 -3.72
N GLU A 136 -23.69 2.11 -3.05
CA GLU A 136 -24.61 3.07 -3.62
C GLU A 136 -23.96 3.91 -4.73
N ILE A 137 -22.72 4.36 -4.51
CA ILE A 137 -21.95 5.09 -5.51
C ILE A 137 -21.64 4.19 -6.72
N PHE A 138 -21.15 2.97 -6.49
CA PHE A 138 -20.87 2.02 -7.57
C PHE A 138 -22.11 1.67 -8.40
N ASN A 139 -23.26 1.46 -7.76
CA ASN A 139 -24.50 1.18 -8.48
C ASN A 139 -25.09 2.40 -9.19
N THR A 140 -24.62 3.60 -8.88
CA THR A 140 -24.94 4.81 -9.66
C THR A 140 -24.18 4.78 -11.00
N TYR A 141 -22.93 4.31 -11.00
CA TYR A 141 -22.15 4.06 -12.23
C TYR A 141 -22.68 2.87 -13.03
N PHE A 142 -22.86 1.74 -12.33
CA PHE A 142 -23.11 0.42 -12.90
C PHE A 142 -24.20 -0.30 -12.10
N PRO A 143 -25.48 -0.14 -12.46
CA PRO A 143 -26.60 -0.72 -11.72
C PRO A 143 -26.43 -2.24 -11.52
N GLY A 144 -26.45 -2.68 -10.25
CA GLY A 144 -26.33 -4.09 -9.88
C GLY A 144 -24.90 -4.65 -9.81
N ALA A 145 -23.87 -3.83 -10.06
CA ALA A 145 -22.47 -4.26 -10.00
C ALA A 145 -22.00 -4.56 -8.56
N ALA A 146 -22.52 -3.83 -7.58
CA ALA A 146 -22.15 -3.97 -6.18
C ALA A 146 -23.33 -4.45 -5.33
N HIS A 147 -23.16 -5.55 -4.61
CA HIS A 147 -24.22 -6.13 -3.78
C HIS A 147 -23.68 -6.73 -2.47
N ARG A 148 -24.61 -6.94 -1.53
CA ARG A 148 -24.32 -7.59 -0.24
C ARG A 148 -23.99 -9.07 -0.45
N ASP A 149 -23.21 -9.63 0.47
CA ASP A 149 -23.03 -11.08 0.61
C ASP A 149 -23.82 -11.56 1.83
N MET A 150 -25.13 -11.74 1.64
CA MET A 150 -26.09 -11.96 2.74
C MET A 150 -25.70 -13.15 3.62
N LEU A 151 -25.12 -14.20 3.03
CA LEU A 151 -24.77 -15.45 3.69
C LEU A 151 -23.40 -15.42 4.38
N ASN A 152 -22.42 -14.68 3.86
CA ASN A 152 -21.08 -14.60 4.47
C ASN A 152 -20.92 -13.45 5.45
N ASP A 153 -21.73 -12.39 5.30
CA ASP A 153 -21.63 -11.16 6.09
C ASP A 153 -22.89 -10.88 6.94
N PHE A 154 -23.77 -11.86 7.11
CA PHE A 154 -24.95 -11.77 8.00
C PHE A 154 -25.79 -10.53 7.72
N THR A 155 -26.12 -10.33 6.44
CA THR A 155 -26.88 -9.18 5.93
C THR A 155 -26.19 -7.82 5.99
N MET A 156 -25.03 -7.70 6.66
CA MET A 156 -24.21 -6.50 6.65
C MET A 156 -23.50 -6.35 5.30
N THR A 157 -23.44 -5.13 4.77
CA THR A 157 -22.57 -4.84 3.64
C THR A 157 -21.13 -4.76 4.14
N SER A 158 -20.26 -5.67 3.70
CA SER A 158 -18.83 -5.63 4.03
C SER A 158 -17.99 -5.11 2.86
N PRO A 159 -16.82 -4.50 3.12
CA PRO A 159 -15.87 -4.15 2.05
C PRO A 159 -15.49 -5.35 1.17
N LYS A 160 -15.42 -6.56 1.74
CA LYS A 160 -15.09 -7.78 0.99
C LYS A 160 -16.22 -8.22 0.07
N ALA A 161 -17.49 -8.05 0.47
CA ALA A 161 -18.64 -8.30 -0.41
C ALA A 161 -18.66 -7.35 -1.61
N ILE A 162 -18.36 -6.06 -1.38
CA ILE A 162 -18.27 -5.09 -2.47
C ILE A 162 -17.13 -5.45 -3.42
N ALA A 163 -15.93 -5.71 -2.92
CA ALA A 163 -14.80 -6.14 -3.75
C ALA A 163 -15.10 -7.43 -4.54
N LYS A 164 -15.75 -8.42 -3.91
CA LYS A 164 -16.14 -9.67 -4.57
C LYS A 164 -17.16 -9.44 -5.69
N SER A 165 -18.21 -8.66 -5.43
CA SER A 165 -19.28 -8.41 -6.39
C SER A 165 -18.78 -7.57 -7.57
N THR A 166 -18.03 -6.51 -7.31
CA THR A 166 -17.44 -5.67 -8.37
C THR A 166 -16.40 -6.45 -9.18
N ASN A 167 -15.56 -7.28 -8.56
CA ASN A 167 -14.65 -8.17 -9.29
C ASN A 167 -15.41 -9.10 -10.25
N GLY A 168 -16.47 -9.73 -9.76
CA GLY A 168 -17.33 -10.59 -10.59
C GLY A 168 -18.00 -9.81 -11.73
N TYR A 169 -18.39 -8.55 -11.48
CA TYR A 169 -18.93 -7.66 -12.50
C TYR A 169 -17.87 -7.31 -13.56
N GLY A 170 -16.69 -6.86 -13.16
CA GLY A 170 -15.60 -6.52 -14.09
C GLY A 170 -15.18 -7.69 -14.99
N HIS A 171 -15.14 -8.91 -14.43
CA HIS A 171 -14.86 -10.11 -15.23
C HIS A 171 -15.95 -10.39 -16.30
N ARG A 172 -17.21 -10.02 -16.04
CA ARG A 172 -18.31 -10.17 -17.02
C ARG A 172 -18.38 -9.02 -18.03
N HIS A 173 -17.73 -7.90 -17.72
CA HIS A 173 -17.77 -6.64 -18.46
C HIS A 173 -16.35 -6.16 -18.83
N PRO A 174 -15.61 -6.92 -19.66
CA PRO A 174 -14.23 -6.57 -20.00
C PRO A 174 -14.12 -5.25 -20.78
N GLU A 175 -15.20 -4.76 -21.40
CA GLU A 175 -15.29 -3.44 -22.03
C GLU A 175 -15.02 -2.28 -21.07
N LEU A 176 -15.17 -2.52 -19.76
CA LEU A 176 -14.90 -1.55 -18.71
C LEU A 176 -13.42 -1.48 -18.34
N LEU A 177 -12.53 -2.21 -19.03
CA LEU A 177 -11.08 -2.25 -18.76
C LEU A 177 -10.78 -2.40 -17.26
N PHE A 178 -11.44 -3.37 -16.63
CA PHE A 178 -11.35 -3.59 -15.20
C PHE A 178 -9.90 -3.93 -14.79
N THR A 179 -9.34 -3.14 -13.88
CA THR A 179 -8.02 -3.36 -13.30
C THR A 179 -8.07 -3.41 -11.78
N VAL A 180 -7.12 -4.14 -11.20
CA VAL A 180 -6.91 -4.21 -9.76
C VAL A 180 -5.50 -3.73 -9.47
N THR A 181 -5.36 -2.72 -8.62
CA THR A 181 -4.06 -2.21 -8.19
C THR A 181 -3.85 -2.51 -6.72
N ARG A 182 -2.70 -3.06 -6.36
CA ARG A 182 -2.32 -3.27 -4.95
C ARG A 182 -1.32 -2.22 -4.52
N HIS A 183 -1.70 -1.40 -3.55
CA HIS A 183 -0.83 -0.49 -2.84
C HIS A 183 -0.28 -1.17 -1.59
N THR A 184 1.01 -1.46 -1.59
CA THR A 184 1.68 -2.13 -0.47
C THR A 184 1.81 -1.19 0.72
N GLN A 185 1.57 -1.71 1.93
CA GLN A 185 1.87 -0.97 3.16
C GLN A 185 3.36 -0.62 3.18
N LEU A 186 3.71 0.61 3.58
CA LEU A 186 5.12 1.04 3.60
C LEU A 186 5.96 0.22 4.61
N PRO A 187 7.26 0.02 4.33
CA PRO A 187 8.19 -0.62 5.27
C PRO A 187 8.31 0.16 6.59
N GLY A 188 8.49 -0.56 7.70
CA GLY A 188 8.71 0.05 9.01
C GLY A 188 8.34 -0.85 10.19
N PRO A 189 8.40 -0.33 11.43
CA PRO A 189 8.07 -1.07 12.65
C PRO A 189 6.58 -1.26 12.88
N ILE A 190 5.73 -0.54 12.11
CA ILE A 190 4.27 -0.69 12.18
C ILE A 190 3.89 -2.12 11.74
N ARG A 191 3.01 -2.76 12.52
CA ARG A 191 2.54 -4.13 12.24
C ARG A 191 1.95 -4.23 10.83
N ARG A 192 2.39 -5.26 10.09
CA ARG A 192 1.89 -5.55 8.73
C ARG A 192 0.42 -5.92 8.74
N SER A 193 -0.31 -5.50 7.70
CA SER A 193 -1.69 -5.94 7.45
C SER A 193 -1.80 -7.45 7.31
N LEU A 194 -2.99 -7.95 7.65
CA LEU A 194 -3.40 -9.31 7.41
C LEU A 194 -4.38 -9.33 6.24
N SER A 195 -4.46 -10.47 5.55
CA SER A 195 -5.41 -10.67 4.47
C SER A 195 -6.85 -10.38 4.94
N PRO A 196 -7.67 -9.67 4.13
CA PRO A 196 -9.03 -9.33 4.50
C PRO A 196 -9.90 -10.60 4.55
N ARG A 197 -10.65 -10.74 5.63
CA ARG A 197 -11.56 -11.87 5.87
C ARG A 197 -12.98 -11.34 6.09
N ASN A 198 -13.97 -12.06 5.57
CA ASN A 198 -15.38 -11.81 5.90
C ASN A 198 -15.71 -12.46 7.25
N PHE A 199 -16.95 -12.31 7.71
CA PHE A 199 -17.35 -12.82 9.03
C PHE A 199 -17.22 -14.35 9.11
N SER A 200 -17.78 -15.08 8.14
CA SER A 200 -17.71 -16.55 8.09
C SER A 200 -16.26 -17.06 8.05
N GLU A 201 -15.38 -16.41 7.29
CA GLU A 201 -13.95 -16.73 7.25
C GLU A 201 -13.25 -16.41 8.57
N HIS A 202 -13.58 -15.31 9.24
CA HIS A 202 -13.05 -15.02 10.58
C HIS A 202 -13.45 -16.09 11.58
N ALA A 203 -14.70 -16.53 11.55
CA ALA A 203 -15.21 -17.56 12.43
C ALA A 203 -14.48 -18.90 12.25
N ILE A 204 -14.09 -19.25 11.01
CA ILE A 204 -13.45 -20.53 10.69
C ILE A 204 -11.90 -20.47 10.70
N LYS A 205 -11.28 -19.35 10.33
CA LYS A 205 -9.82 -19.23 10.19
C LYS A 205 -9.13 -18.63 11.43
N SER A 206 -9.86 -18.08 12.38
CA SER A 206 -9.30 -17.54 13.62
C SER A 206 -9.49 -18.54 14.76
N LYS A 207 -8.38 -19.03 15.34
CA LYS A 207 -8.43 -19.93 16.51
C LYS A 207 -9.26 -19.35 17.66
N LYS A 208 -9.16 -18.03 17.87
CA LYS A 208 -9.92 -17.28 18.88
C LYS A 208 -11.44 -17.41 18.73
N TYR A 209 -11.94 -17.54 17.50
CA TYR A 209 -13.37 -17.66 17.24
C TYR A 209 -13.77 -19.12 17.03
N LEU A 210 -12.96 -19.90 16.32
CA LEU A 210 -13.27 -21.29 16.00
C LEU A 210 -13.35 -22.16 17.24
N ILE A 211 -12.38 -22.07 18.16
CA ILE A 211 -12.31 -22.98 19.32
C ILE A 211 -13.54 -22.82 20.24
N PRO A 212 -13.92 -21.60 20.68
CA PRO A 212 -15.14 -21.43 21.47
C PRO A 212 -16.39 -21.88 20.71
N GLN A 213 -16.49 -21.64 19.40
CA GLN A 213 -17.65 -22.06 18.63
C GLN A 213 -17.76 -23.58 18.48
N LEU A 214 -16.64 -24.28 18.30
CA LEU A 214 -16.63 -25.75 18.27
C LEU A 214 -17.08 -26.36 19.60
N ILE A 215 -16.77 -25.71 20.72
CA ILE A 215 -17.12 -26.18 22.07
C ILE A 215 -18.59 -25.83 22.41
N PHE A 216 -18.98 -24.57 22.22
CA PHE A 216 -20.24 -24.04 22.75
C PHE A 216 -21.35 -23.92 21.71
N LYS A 217 -21.04 -23.89 20.41
CA LYS A 217 -21.99 -23.71 19.29
C LYS A 217 -21.62 -24.55 18.04
N PRO A 218 -21.50 -25.90 18.13
CA PRO A 218 -21.09 -26.72 16.98
C PRO A 218 -21.94 -26.56 15.71
N PRO A 219 -23.29 -26.50 15.78
CA PRO A 219 -24.11 -26.31 14.58
C PRO A 219 -23.81 -25.00 13.83
N LEU A 220 -23.56 -23.92 14.57
CA LEU A 220 -23.19 -22.63 13.98
C LEU A 220 -21.86 -22.71 13.23
N THR A 221 -20.91 -23.48 13.76
CA THR A 221 -19.62 -23.74 13.09
C THR A 221 -19.81 -24.47 11.76
N ALA A 222 -20.72 -25.45 11.69
CA ALA A 222 -21.02 -26.16 10.44
C ALA A 222 -21.62 -25.22 9.38
N ILE A 223 -22.53 -24.33 9.78
CA ILE A 223 -23.12 -23.31 8.88
C ILE A 223 -22.03 -22.37 8.34
N PHE A 224 -21.16 -21.85 9.22
CA PHE A 224 -20.08 -20.96 8.80
C PHE A 224 -19.06 -21.66 7.91
N ALA A 225 -18.75 -22.93 8.18
CA ALA A 225 -17.87 -23.73 7.33
C ALA A 225 -18.49 -23.94 5.95
N ALA A 226 -19.77 -24.33 5.88
CA ALA A 226 -20.48 -24.50 4.62
C ALA A 226 -20.53 -23.21 3.79
N SER A 227 -20.90 -22.08 4.42
CA SER A 227 -20.90 -20.75 3.79
C SER A 227 -19.52 -20.37 3.27
N TYR A 228 -18.48 -20.49 4.10
CA TYR A 228 -17.11 -20.15 3.71
C TYR A 228 -16.61 -21.01 2.53
N TYR A 229 -16.85 -22.32 2.55
CA TYR A 229 -16.31 -23.23 1.55
C TYR A 229 -17.04 -23.21 0.21
N THR A 230 -18.31 -22.83 0.18
CA THR A 230 -19.11 -22.76 -1.05
C THR A 230 -18.99 -21.40 -1.73
N ILE A 231 -19.10 -20.30 -0.97
CA ILE A 231 -19.27 -18.96 -1.54
C ILE A 231 -18.31 -17.92 -0.96
N GLY A 232 -17.60 -18.19 0.14
CA GLY A 232 -16.78 -17.19 0.85
C GLY A 232 -15.36 -16.96 0.34
N ARG A 233 -14.87 -17.73 -0.66
CA ARG A 233 -13.44 -17.84 -1.01
C ARG A 233 -12.84 -16.69 -1.86
N PHE A 234 -13.43 -15.50 -1.86
CA PHE A 234 -12.85 -14.37 -2.58
C PHE A 234 -11.49 -13.95 -1.99
N ASP A 235 -10.46 -13.84 -2.84
CA ASP A 235 -9.11 -13.41 -2.47
C ASP A 235 -8.69 -12.24 -3.37
N PRO A 236 -8.58 -11.00 -2.86
CA PRO A 236 -8.22 -9.84 -3.67
C PRO A 236 -6.80 -9.96 -4.26
N TYR A 237 -5.91 -10.76 -3.66
CA TYR A 237 -4.61 -11.02 -4.27
C TYR A 237 -4.74 -11.80 -5.59
N LYS A 238 -5.67 -12.74 -5.69
CA LYS A 238 -5.91 -13.46 -6.95
C LYS A 238 -6.47 -12.52 -8.02
N ALA A 239 -7.41 -11.66 -7.62
CA ALA A 239 -7.94 -10.62 -8.51
C ALA A 239 -6.82 -9.68 -9.01
N PHE A 240 -5.91 -9.29 -8.12
CA PHE A 240 -4.73 -8.50 -8.47
C PHE A 240 -3.78 -9.21 -9.44
N VAL A 241 -3.55 -10.51 -9.25
CA VAL A 241 -2.71 -11.30 -10.18
C VAL A 241 -3.33 -11.36 -11.58
N GLU A 242 -4.66 -11.46 -11.66
CA GLU A 242 -5.39 -11.60 -12.93
C GLU A 242 -5.59 -10.27 -13.67
N PHE A 243 -5.81 -9.17 -12.94
CA PHE A 243 -6.16 -7.85 -13.48
C PHE A 243 -5.15 -6.76 -13.10
N GLY A 244 -3.90 -7.13 -12.85
CA GLY A 244 -2.88 -6.28 -12.21
C GLY A 244 -2.36 -5.08 -13.01
N SER A 245 -2.75 -4.93 -14.28
CA SER A 245 -2.35 -3.82 -15.14
C SER A 245 -3.36 -3.53 -16.24
N ASP A 246 -3.29 -2.31 -16.79
CA ASP A 246 -4.10 -1.89 -17.94
C ASP A 246 -3.88 -2.78 -19.16
N GLU A 247 -2.67 -3.29 -19.35
CA GLU A 247 -2.35 -4.22 -20.44
C GLU A 247 -3.07 -5.56 -20.26
N LEU A 248 -3.09 -6.13 -19.04
CA LEU A 248 -3.86 -7.34 -18.76
C LEU A 248 -5.36 -7.12 -19.01
N ALA A 249 -5.91 -5.96 -18.64
CA ALA A 249 -7.30 -5.61 -18.89
C ALA A 249 -7.62 -5.53 -20.40
N ARG A 250 -6.74 -4.92 -21.19
CA ARG A 250 -6.88 -4.87 -22.66
C ARG A 250 -6.81 -6.27 -23.28
N LEU A 251 -5.84 -7.09 -22.86
CA LEU A 251 -5.71 -8.47 -23.33
C LEU A 251 -6.92 -9.34 -22.93
N ASN A 252 -7.54 -9.07 -21.77
CA ASN A 252 -8.80 -9.71 -21.37
C ASN A 252 -9.96 -9.33 -22.30
N LEU A 253 -10.05 -8.06 -22.70
CA LEU A 253 -11.05 -7.60 -23.67
C LEU A 253 -10.84 -8.20 -25.06
N GLU A 254 -9.61 -8.20 -25.56
CA GLU A 254 -9.27 -8.81 -26.85
C GLU A 254 -9.63 -10.31 -26.86
N GLU A 255 -9.27 -11.04 -25.79
CA GLU A 255 -9.63 -12.46 -25.66
C GLU A 255 -11.15 -12.67 -25.66
N TYR A 256 -11.89 -11.83 -24.95
CA TYR A 256 -13.35 -11.89 -24.90
C TYR A 256 -13.98 -11.66 -26.28
N GLN A 257 -13.53 -10.62 -27.00
CA GLN A 257 -14.02 -10.28 -28.33
C GLN A 257 -13.78 -11.41 -29.33
N LEU A 258 -12.57 -12.00 -29.32
CA LEU A 258 -12.23 -13.15 -30.15
C LEU A 258 -13.10 -14.37 -29.83
N LYS A 259 -13.27 -14.71 -28.54
CA LYS A 259 -14.11 -15.85 -28.13
C LYS A 259 -15.58 -15.68 -28.52
N LYS A 260 -16.06 -14.45 -28.58
CA LYS A 260 -17.45 -14.13 -28.92
C LYS A 260 -17.68 -13.86 -30.41
N ASN A 261 -16.64 -13.89 -31.25
CA ASN A 261 -16.68 -13.42 -32.63
C ASN A 261 -17.27 -11.99 -32.75
N ILE A 262 -17.13 -11.17 -31.69
CA ILE A 262 -17.62 -9.79 -31.69
C ILE A 262 -16.62 -8.99 -32.51
N ILE A 263 -17.05 -8.62 -33.71
CA ILE A 263 -16.34 -7.73 -34.64
C ILE A 263 -16.40 -6.32 -34.05
N PRO A 264 -15.27 -5.65 -33.75
CA PRO A 264 -15.28 -4.20 -33.66
C PRO A 264 -15.49 -3.68 -35.09
N ASN A 265 -16.65 -3.09 -35.37
CA ASN A 265 -16.83 -2.34 -36.61
C ASN A 265 -15.85 -1.17 -36.59
N GLU A 266 -14.92 -1.17 -37.54
CA GLU A 266 -13.90 -0.15 -37.77
C GLU A 266 -14.53 1.14 -38.36
N ARG A 267 -15.64 1.62 -37.79
CA ARG A 267 -16.45 2.74 -38.32
C ARG A 267 -16.86 3.83 -37.33
N ASP A 268 -16.40 3.78 -36.08
CA ASP A 268 -16.60 4.89 -35.15
C ASP A 268 -15.25 5.44 -34.70
N ASP A 269 -14.51 6.03 -35.64
CA ASP A 269 -13.67 7.21 -35.38
C ASP A 269 -13.13 7.78 -36.71
N ILE A 270 -13.10 9.12 -36.79
CA ILE A 270 -12.55 10.00 -37.84
C ILE A 270 -13.57 10.48 -38.90
N SER A 271 -14.35 11.49 -38.51
CA SER A 271 -14.68 12.61 -39.40
C SER A 271 -13.82 13.82 -39.04
N VAL A 272 -12.53 13.74 -39.38
CA VAL A 272 -11.64 14.91 -39.47
C VAL A 272 -10.88 14.81 -40.79
N SER A 273 -11.36 15.58 -41.77
CA SER A 273 -10.69 16.16 -42.94
C SER A 273 -9.49 15.46 -43.61
N GLY A 274 -9.62 15.22 -44.93
CA GLY A 274 -8.72 15.84 -45.93
C GLY A 274 -7.44 15.09 -46.33
N PHE A 275 -7.42 14.66 -47.60
CA PHE A 275 -6.27 14.51 -48.52
C PHE A 275 -5.12 13.55 -48.17
N GLY A 276 -4.89 12.58 -49.07
CA GLY A 276 -3.56 12.02 -49.34
C GLY A 276 -3.53 10.51 -49.55
N ASN A 277 -3.25 10.08 -50.79
CA ASN A 277 -3.18 8.68 -51.22
C ASN A 277 -1.93 7.92 -50.73
N THR A 278 -2.12 6.59 -50.63
CA THR A 278 -1.17 5.48 -50.84
C THR A 278 0.02 5.32 -49.89
N GLU A 279 0.04 4.24 -49.09
CA GLU A 279 0.80 3.00 -49.36
C GLU A 279 0.70 2.00 -48.18
N GLY A 280 0.63 0.70 -48.48
CA GLY A 280 1.04 -0.38 -47.56
C GLY A 280 0.12 -0.70 -46.38
N GLY A 281 -1.13 -1.10 -46.63
CA GLY A 281 -1.98 -1.70 -45.59
C GLY A 281 -1.42 -3.05 -45.14
N SER A 282 -0.55 -3.07 -44.13
CA SER A 282 -0.26 -4.30 -43.40
C SER A 282 -1.57 -4.72 -42.74
N VAL A 283 -2.21 -5.78 -43.25
CA VAL A 283 -3.27 -6.46 -42.52
C VAL A 283 -2.66 -6.85 -41.18
N ARG A 284 -3.03 -6.15 -40.10
CA ARG A 284 -2.62 -6.54 -38.74
C ARG A 284 -3.13 -7.96 -38.54
N GLU A 285 -2.21 -8.92 -38.62
CA GLU A 285 -2.48 -10.32 -38.40
C GLU A 285 -3.18 -10.44 -37.04
N ARG A 286 -4.41 -10.96 -37.04
CA ARG A 286 -5.21 -11.02 -35.81
C ARG A 286 -4.46 -11.87 -34.80
N PRO A 287 -4.20 -11.37 -33.58
CA PRO A 287 -3.53 -12.17 -32.59
C PRO A 287 -4.38 -13.40 -32.29
N SER A 288 -3.79 -14.58 -32.40
CA SER A 288 -4.44 -15.82 -32.00
C SER A 288 -4.68 -15.84 -30.49
N LEU A 289 -5.61 -16.68 -30.00
CA LEU A 289 -5.77 -16.90 -28.55
C LEU A 289 -4.45 -17.32 -27.88
N LYS A 290 -3.60 -18.05 -28.61
CA LYS A 290 -2.25 -18.41 -28.16
C LYS A 290 -1.37 -17.18 -27.97
N THR A 291 -1.37 -16.26 -28.93
CA THR A 291 -0.61 -15.01 -28.87
C THR A 291 -1.05 -14.13 -27.68
N ILE A 292 -2.36 -14.05 -27.41
CA ILE A 292 -2.86 -13.31 -26.23
C ILE A 292 -2.41 -13.97 -24.93
N ALA A 293 -2.48 -15.30 -24.84
CA ALA A 293 -2.00 -16.03 -23.67
C ALA A 293 -0.50 -15.81 -23.43
N GLU A 294 0.32 -15.80 -24.49
CA GLU A 294 1.76 -15.49 -24.43
C GLU A 294 2.00 -14.06 -23.94
N LYS A 295 1.27 -13.06 -24.45
CA LYS A 295 1.36 -11.66 -24.00
C LYS A 295 0.96 -11.50 -22.54
N LYS A 296 -0.13 -12.14 -22.10
CA LYS A 296 -0.54 -12.16 -20.68
C LYS A 296 0.53 -12.78 -19.80
N GLY A 297 1.13 -13.88 -20.25
CA GLY A 297 2.28 -14.51 -19.59
C GLY A 297 3.44 -13.54 -19.43
N ALA A 298 3.86 -12.88 -20.52
CA ALA A 298 4.94 -11.90 -20.50
C ALA A 298 4.66 -10.71 -19.56
N GLU A 299 3.43 -10.19 -19.57
CA GLU A 299 3.02 -9.09 -18.69
C GLU A 299 3.00 -9.52 -17.21
N HIS A 300 2.50 -10.73 -16.91
CA HIS A 300 2.56 -11.30 -15.57
C HIS A 300 4.01 -11.44 -15.09
N LEU A 301 4.91 -11.91 -15.95
CA LEU A 301 6.34 -12.02 -15.65
C LEU A 301 6.98 -10.64 -15.39
N ARG A 302 6.60 -9.62 -16.16
CA ARG A 302 7.06 -8.24 -15.97
C ARG A 302 6.64 -7.68 -14.61
N LEU A 303 5.40 -7.92 -14.19
CA LEU A 303 4.84 -7.39 -12.94
C LEU A 303 5.37 -8.14 -11.71
N PHE A 304 5.32 -9.47 -11.72
CA PHE A 304 5.53 -10.30 -10.54
C PHE A 304 6.89 -10.98 -10.50
N GLY A 305 7.54 -11.15 -11.66
CA GLY A 305 8.72 -11.99 -11.81
C GLY A 305 8.44 -13.47 -11.60
N GLU A 306 9.39 -14.31 -12.01
CA GLU A 306 9.36 -15.74 -11.67
C GLU A 306 10.10 -16.02 -10.38
N LYS A 307 9.82 -17.20 -9.81
CA LYS A 307 10.57 -17.73 -8.66
C LYS A 307 12.09 -17.65 -8.89
N LYS A 308 12.58 -17.99 -10.09
CA LYS A 308 14.02 -17.96 -10.43
C LYS A 308 14.62 -16.57 -10.31
N ILE A 309 13.89 -15.52 -10.72
CA ILE A 309 14.34 -14.12 -10.60
C ILE A 309 14.46 -13.74 -9.12
N TRP A 310 13.48 -14.09 -8.31
CA TRP A 310 13.51 -13.82 -6.87
C TRP A 310 14.59 -14.61 -6.13
N ASP A 311 14.81 -15.87 -6.51
CA ASP A 311 15.88 -16.69 -5.94
C ASP A 311 17.26 -16.15 -6.33
N LYS A 312 17.40 -15.59 -7.55
CA LYS A 312 18.60 -14.83 -7.94
C LYS A 312 18.82 -13.60 -7.05
N TYR A 313 17.80 -12.77 -6.81
CA TYR A 313 17.96 -11.63 -5.90
C TYR A 313 18.34 -12.05 -4.48
N LYS A 314 17.80 -13.16 -3.97
CA LYS A 314 18.21 -13.70 -2.66
C LYS A 314 19.68 -14.13 -2.65
N ALA A 315 20.11 -14.85 -3.69
CA ALA A 315 21.48 -15.30 -3.84
C ALA A 315 22.45 -14.11 -3.97
N ASP A 316 22.09 -13.10 -4.75
CA ASP A 316 22.88 -11.89 -4.97
C ASP A 316 22.91 -11.00 -3.71
N PHE A 317 21.85 -11.00 -2.89
CA PHE A 317 21.76 -10.19 -1.66
C PHE A 317 22.57 -10.76 -0.50
N ALA A 318 22.65 -12.08 -0.37
CA ALA A 318 23.36 -12.74 0.72
C ALA A 318 24.81 -12.26 0.92
N PRO A 319 25.69 -12.20 -0.11
CA PRO A 319 27.05 -11.68 0.05
C PRO A 319 27.09 -10.18 0.34
N ILE A 320 26.14 -9.39 -0.18
CA ILE A 320 26.02 -7.95 0.10
C ILE A 320 25.75 -7.74 1.60
N LEU A 321 24.81 -8.50 2.16
CA LEU A 321 24.45 -8.40 3.57
C LEU A 321 25.59 -8.89 4.47
N GLN A 322 26.26 -9.98 4.10
CA GLN A 322 27.41 -10.48 4.86
C GLN A 322 28.53 -9.46 4.90
N LYS A 323 28.88 -8.85 3.76
CA LYS A 323 29.87 -7.76 3.70
C LYS A 323 29.49 -6.60 4.63
N ALA A 324 28.22 -6.20 4.64
CA ALA A 324 27.74 -5.14 5.53
C ALA A 324 27.89 -5.50 7.03
N ILE A 325 27.70 -6.77 7.39
CA ILE A 325 27.94 -7.27 8.76
C ILE A 325 29.44 -7.25 9.09
N ASP A 326 30.29 -7.70 8.17
CA ASP A 326 31.75 -7.75 8.35
C ASP A 326 32.35 -6.33 8.49
N GLU A 327 31.81 -5.36 7.75
CA GLU A 327 32.15 -3.93 7.84
C GLU A 327 31.55 -3.25 9.09
N GLY A 328 30.79 -3.98 9.91
CA GLY A 328 30.24 -3.47 11.17
C GLY A 328 29.04 -2.52 11.01
N LEU A 329 28.37 -2.51 9.84
CA LEU A 329 27.10 -1.79 9.69
C LEU A 329 26.01 -2.39 10.58
N PHE A 330 26.04 -3.72 10.75
CA PHE A 330 25.21 -4.48 11.66
C PHE A 330 26.04 -5.48 12.44
N ALA A 331 25.66 -5.77 13.69
CA ALA A 331 26.33 -6.82 14.47
C ALA A 331 26.07 -8.23 13.93
N ASP A 332 24.87 -8.48 13.40
CA ASP A 332 24.41 -9.77 12.90
C ASP A 332 23.11 -9.61 12.08
N ASP A 333 22.66 -10.72 11.46
CA ASP A 333 21.41 -10.80 10.69
C ASP A 333 20.16 -10.43 11.51
N LYS A 334 20.20 -10.64 12.84
CA LYS A 334 19.09 -10.33 13.74
C LYS A 334 18.96 -8.82 13.92
N LYS A 335 20.07 -8.09 13.93
CA LYS A 335 20.09 -6.62 14.00
C LYS A 335 19.58 -5.94 12.73
N VAL A 336 19.73 -6.57 11.58
CA VAL A 336 19.07 -6.12 10.34
C VAL A 336 17.56 -6.12 10.53
N ARG A 337 17.01 -7.20 11.11
CA ARG A 337 15.56 -7.36 11.33
C ARG A 337 15.00 -6.45 12.42
N THR A 338 15.80 -6.06 13.43
CA THR A 338 15.36 -5.11 14.45
C THR A 338 15.62 -3.66 14.06
N PHE A 339 16.32 -3.40 12.95
CA PHE A 339 16.75 -2.06 12.57
C PHE A 339 15.61 -1.06 12.49
N PHE A 340 14.46 -1.41 11.89
CA PHE A 340 13.31 -0.49 11.83
C PHE A 340 12.81 -0.04 13.19
N LYS A 341 12.84 -0.93 14.18
CA LYS A 341 12.44 -0.62 15.56
C LYS A 341 13.54 0.18 16.26
N ASP A 342 14.79 -0.21 16.09
CA ASP A 342 15.91 0.48 16.71
C ASP A 342 16.04 1.91 16.15
N LEU A 343 15.72 2.13 14.86
CA LEU A 343 15.62 3.44 14.20
C LEU A 343 14.50 4.30 14.79
N GLU A 344 13.30 3.74 14.97
CA GLU A 344 12.19 4.45 15.63
C GLU A 344 12.57 4.91 17.05
N LEU A 345 13.33 4.12 17.81
CA LEU A 345 13.73 4.49 19.17
C LEU A 345 14.82 5.55 19.27
N GLN A 346 15.57 5.80 18.20
CA GLN A 346 16.73 6.72 18.19
C GLN A 346 16.56 7.87 17.20
N SER A 347 15.35 8.10 16.71
CA SER A 347 15.09 9.16 15.75
C SER A 347 13.86 9.95 16.10
N VAL A 348 13.85 11.20 15.66
CA VAL A 348 12.70 12.09 15.71
C VAL A 348 12.41 12.55 14.28
N PRO A 349 11.18 12.39 13.77
CA PRO A 349 10.82 12.86 12.44
C PRO A 349 10.68 14.39 12.42
N ALA A 350 11.11 14.99 11.32
CA ALA A 350 11.00 16.42 11.09
C ALA A 350 10.85 16.72 9.59
N PHE A 351 10.52 17.97 9.28
CA PHE A 351 10.71 18.52 7.94
C PHE A 351 12.00 19.34 7.93
N ASP A 352 12.74 19.29 6.82
CA ASP A 352 13.85 20.21 6.58
C ASP A 352 13.38 21.56 6.01
N ASP A 353 14.33 22.42 5.64
CA ASP A 353 14.03 23.77 5.11
C ASP A 353 13.27 23.74 3.78
N ASN A 354 13.35 22.63 3.02
CA ASN A 354 12.63 22.41 1.77
C ASN A 354 11.26 21.75 2.00
N ASN A 355 10.87 21.58 3.27
CA ASN A 355 9.69 20.83 3.68
C ASN A 355 9.75 19.35 3.26
N ASP A 356 10.94 18.77 3.15
CA ASP A 356 11.13 17.35 2.87
C ASP A 356 11.20 16.55 4.18
N LEU A 357 10.61 15.36 4.16
CA LEU A 357 10.58 14.49 5.33
C LEU A 357 11.97 13.90 5.61
N ILE A 358 12.44 14.10 6.84
CA ILE A 358 13.72 13.59 7.34
C ILE A 358 13.57 12.94 8.72
N LEU A 359 14.55 12.13 9.11
CA LEU A 359 14.78 11.73 10.49
C LEU A 359 16.03 12.43 11.04
N LYS A 360 15.90 13.03 12.22
CA LYS A 360 17.05 13.39 13.05
C LYS A 360 17.39 12.18 13.90
N VAL A 361 18.53 11.57 13.66
CA VAL A 361 18.95 10.29 14.25
C VAL A 361 20.14 10.55 15.17
N ARG A 362 20.05 10.09 16.42
CA ARG A 362 21.21 10.08 17.33
C ARG A 362 21.90 8.73 17.23
N ASP A 363 23.14 8.71 16.76
CA ASP A 363 23.98 7.51 16.62
C ASP A 363 25.35 7.74 17.28
N TYR A 364 25.56 7.07 18.41
CA TYR A 364 26.72 7.19 19.30
C TYR A 364 27.01 8.60 19.81
N GLY A 365 25.96 9.34 20.17
CA GLY A 365 26.09 10.71 20.67
C GLY A 365 26.32 11.76 19.58
N GLU A 366 26.38 11.34 18.31
CA GLU A 366 26.40 12.23 17.16
C GLU A 366 24.99 12.35 16.56
N ASP A 367 24.59 13.57 16.23
CA ASP A 367 23.33 13.82 15.55
C ASP A 367 23.54 13.75 14.03
N HIS A 368 22.71 12.97 13.36
CA HIS A 368 22.72 12.76 11.92
C HIS A 368 21.35 13.06 11.32
N VAL A 369 21.34 13.43 10.04
CA VAL A 369 20.11 13.56 9.25
C VAL A 369 20.01 12.36 8.32
N LEU A 370 18.80 11.80 8.20
CA LEU A 370 18.50 10.73 7.26
C LEU A 370 17.30 11.14 6.39
N GLY A 371 17.52 11.22 5.07
CA GLY A 371 16.45 11.41 4.11
C GLY A 371 15.56 10.16 4.02
N LEU A 372 14.24 10.36 3.85
CA LEU A 372 13.23 9.30 3.84
C LEU A 372 12.50 9.13 2.51
N THR A 373 12.86 9.89 1.50
CA THR A 373 12.26 9.84 0.16
C THR A 373 13.31 9.36 -0.84
N ARG A 374 12.89 8.96 -2.06
CA ARG A 374 13.85 8.59 -3.11
C ARG A 374 14.78 9.74 -3.49
N GLU A 375 14.29 10.97 -3.41
CA GLU A 375 15.05 12.17 -3.78
C GLU A 375 16.06 12.56 -2.70
N ASN A 376 15.62 12.66 -1.44
CA ASN A 376 16.47 13.19 -0.39
C ASN A 376 17.33 12.14 0.32
N ILE A 377 17.08 10.83 0.15
CA ILE A 377 17.92 9.80 0.78
C ILE A 377 19.33 9.74 0.19
N LEU A 378 19.48 10.12 -1.09
CA LEU A 378 20.75 10.36 -1.76
C LEU A 378 21.19 11.84 -1.66
N GLY A 379 20.49 12.66 -0.88
CA GLY A 379 20.86 14.04 -0.65
C GLY A 379 22.19 14.15 0.11
N SER A 380 22.93 15.24 -0.11
CA SER A 380 24.21 15.50 0.58
C SER A 380 24.07 15.62 2.09
N ARG A 381 22.90 16.04 2.59
CA ARG A 381 22.58 16.12 4.01
C ARG A 381 22.21 14.76 4.63
N SER A 382 21.86 13.77 3.81
CA SER A 382 21.47 12.43 4.27
C SER A 382 22.72 11.61 4.59
N ASN A 383 22.78 11.07 5.81
CA ASN A 383 23.88 10.22 6.25
C ASN A 383 23.89 8.91 5.44
N SER A 384 24.88 8.76 4.55
CA SER A 384 25.03 7.61 3.64
C SER A 384 25.06 6.27 4.37
N ARG A 385 25.66 6.19 5.56
CA ARG A 385 25.72 4.97 6.36
C ARG A 385 24.34 4.55 6.86
N LEU A 386 23.57 5.48 7.42
CA LEU A 386 22.19 5.22 7.88
C LEU A 386 21.25 4.91 6.73
N ALA A 387 21.37 5.64 5.62
CA ALA A 387 20.59 5.42 4.41
C ALA A 387 20.82 4.02 3.83
N TYR A 388 22.08 3.60 3.73
CA TYR A 388 22.41 2.25 3.25
C TYR A 388 21.87 1.17 4.19
N LYS A 389 22.00 1.33 5.51
CA LYS A 389 21.40 0.41 6.51
C LYS A 389 19.88 0.30 6.37
N LEU A 390 19.19 1.42 6.12
CA LEU A 390 17.75 1.43 5.90
C LEU A 390 17.37 0.60 4.67
N LEU A 391 18.05 0.79 3.55
CA LEU A 391 17.77 0.03 2.33
C LEU A 391 18.09 -1.46 2.47
N LEU A 392 19.20 -1.82 3.13
CA LEU A 392 19.51 -3.22 3.45
C LEU A 392 18.38 -3.88 4.24
N ALA A 393 17.84 -3.19 5.26
CA ALA A 393 16.71 -3.70 6.03
C ALA A 393 15.41 -3.81 5.22
N ILE A 394 15.14 -2.87 4.31
CA ILE A 394 13.99 -2.93 3.39
C ILE A 394 14.12 -4.13 2.45
N ILE A 395 15.25 -4.31 1.79
CA ILE A 395 15.48 -5.41 0.85
C ILE A 395 15.43 -6.76 1.58
N ASP A 396 16.06 -6.88 2.76
CA ASP A 396 16.01 -8.09 3.58
C ASP A 396 14.56 -8.49 3.93
N ALA A 397 13.76 -7.50 4.37
CA ALA A 397 12.36 -7.73 4.71
C ALA A 397 11.54 -8.18 3.50
N GLN A 398 11.76 -7.58 2.32
CA GLN A 398 11.03 -7.96 1.09
C GLN A 398 11.41 -9.36 0.60
N LEU A 399 12.70 -9.71 0.61
CA LEU A 399 13.17 -11.02 0.15
C LEU A 399 12.73 -12.17 1.07
N LYS A 400 12.59 -11.90 2.37
CA LYS A 400 12.04 -12.84 3.36
C LYS A 400 10.51 -12.91 3.34
N THR A 401 9.84 -12.00 2.64
CA THR A 401 8.38 -11.96 2.55
C THR A 401 7.86 -12.94 1.48
N GLY A 402 6.80 -13.67 1.84
CA GLY A 402 6.11 -14.59 0.91
C GLY A 402 5.47 -13.84 -0.26
N GLU A 403 5.36 -14.52 -1.40
CA GLU A 403 4.91 -13.95 -2.68
C GLU A 403 3.67 -13.04 -2.56
N LYS A 404 2.62 -13.50 -1.86
CA LYS A 404 1.37 -12.74 -1.67
C LYS A 404 1.55 -11.35 -1.05
N LYS A 405 2.61 -11.14 -0.28
CA LYS A 405 2.88 -9.91 0.48
C LYS A 405 4.08 -9.12 -0.05
N ARG A 406 4.79 -9.69 -1.03
CA ARG A 406 5.95 -9.07 -1.65
C ARG A 406 5.50 -7.98 -2.61
N GLU A 407 6.26 -6.89 -2.71
CA GLU A 407 6.04 -5.83 -3.70
C GLU A 407 6.12 -6.33 -5.15
N LEU A 408 5.63 -5.52 -6.09
CA LEU A 408 5.82 -5.75 -7.52
C LEU A 408 7.33 -5.73 -7.85
N LEU A 409 7.72 -6.52 -8.86
CA LEU A 409 9.12 -6.68 -9.25
C LEU A 409 9.77 -5.32 -9.61
N GLY A 410 9.06 -4.47 -10.34
CA GLY A 410 9.54 -3.14 -10.70
C GLY A 410 9.84 -2.25 -9.48
N SER A 411 8.92 -2.18 -8.51
CA SER A 411 9.13 -1.41 -7.28
C SER A 411 10.30 -1.96 -6.45
N PHE A 412 10.43 -3.28 -6.38
CA PHE A 412 11.56 -3.93 -5.72
C PHE A 412 12.88 -3.61 -6.42
N ALA A 413 12.93 -3.70 -7.75
CA ALA A 413 14.13 -3.40 -8.54
C ALA A 413 14.57 -1.94 -8.36
N MET A 414 13.63 -0.99 -8.25
CA MET A 414 13.95 0.41 -7.93
C MET A 414 14.55 0.57 -6.51
N ASN A 415 14.13 -0.24 -5.54
CA ASN A 415 14.75 -0.23 -4.20
C ASN A 415 16.14 -0.89 -4.22
N TRP A 416 16.30 -1.92 -5.05
CA TRP A 416 17.58 -2.59 -5.26
C TRP A 416 18.62 -1.64 -5.87
N ASP A 417 18.25 -0.90 -6.91
CA ASP A 417 19.13 0.08 -7.55
C ASP A 417 19.53 1.19 -6.56
N LEU A 418 18.57 1.72 -5.82
CA LEU A 418 18.82 2.71 -4.76
C LEU A 418 19.79 2.19 -3.68
N MET A 419 19.65 0.93 -3.26
CA MET A 419 20.58 0.27 -2.35
C MET A 419 22.00 0.20 -2.93
N THR A 420 22.14 -0.18 -4.21
CA THR A 420 23.44 -0.24 -4.89
C THR A 420 24.11 1.14 -4.97
N GLN A 421 23.36 2.18 -5.31
CA GLN A 421 23.87 3.56 -5.33
C GLN A 421 24.37 4.01 -3.95
N LEU A 422 23.61 3.69 -2.89
CA LEU A 422 24.00 3.99 -1.51
C LEU A 422 25.25 3.20 -1.07
N SER A 423 25.39 1.95 -1.51
CA SER A 423 26.58 1.12 -1.26
C SER A 423 27.84 1.74 -1.88
N ALA A 424 27.76 2.18 -3.14
CA ALA A 424 28.86 2.85 -3.82
C ALA A 424 29.27 4.15 -3.11
N ARG A 425 28.29 4.97 -2.70
CA ARG A 425 28.55 6.20 -1.93
C ARG A 425 29.16 5.93 -0.56
N TYR A 426 28.64 4.94 0.17
CA TYR A 426 29.20 4.54 1.46
C TYR A 426 30.66 4.10 1.34
N THR A 427 30.99 3.35 0.29
CA THR A 427 32.36 2.89 0.01
C THR A 427 33.30 4.05 -0.32
N ALA A 428 32.86 5.00 -1.16
CA ALA A 428 33.66 6.18 -1.52
C ALA A 428 34.01 7.06 -0.30
N ILE A 429 33.05 7.26 0.61
CA ILE A 429 33.25 8.04 1.85
C ILE A 429 34.16 7.28 2.83
N SER A 430 33.96 5.96 2.98
CA SER A 430 34.75 5.15 3.90
C SER A 430 36.21 5.00 3.43
N GLY A 431 36.44 4.94 2.11
CA GLY A 431 37.78 4.85 1.52
C GLY A 431 38.58 6.16 1.58
N THR A 432 37.92 7.31 1.49
CA THR A 432 38.58 8.64 1.57
C THR A 432 39.06 8.97 2.98
N ASN A 433 38.34 8.52 4.02
CA ASN A 433 38.80 8.64 5.42
C ASN A 433 39.99 7.73 5.76
N GLY A 434 40.39 6.80 4.88
CA GLY A 434 41.53 5.90 5.07
C GLY A 434 42.88 6.43 4.57
N LEU A 435 42.92 7.58 3.90
CA LEU A 435 44.13 8.13 3.25
C LEU A 435 44.69 9.40 3.90
N GLY A 436 44.18 9.80 5.08
CA GLY A 436 44.45 11.13 5.65
C GLY A 436 44.64 11.24 7.17
N SER A 437 44.92 10.17 7.91
CA SER A 437 45.22 10.29 9.35
C SER A 437 46.53 9.59 9.73
N ASN A 438 47.59 10.39 9.86
CA ASN A 438 48.74 10.03 10.67
C ASN A 438 48.29 9.75 12.11
N GLY A 439 48.57 8.54 12.60
CA GLY A 439 48.84 8.33 14.04
C GLY A 439 47.65 8.35 15.00
N SER A 440 46.53 7.69 14.69
CA SER A 440 45.66 7.15 15.75
C SER A 440 45.08 5.83 15.27
N SER A 441 45.53 4.73 15.89
CA SER A 441 45.06 3.37 15.66
C SER A 441 43.54 3.33 15.47
N LEU A 442 43.07 2.85 14.32
CA LEU A 442 41.72 2.31 14.19
C LEU A 442 41.62 1.14 15.17
N SER A 443 41.23 1.42 16.40
CA SER A 443 40.66 0.41 17.29
C SER A 443 39.46 -0.15 16.55
N THR A 444 39.44 -1.47 16.34
CA THR A 444 38.26 -2.25 15.97
C THR A 444 37.03 -1.59 16.61
N PRO A 445 35.97 -1.23 15.85
CA PRO A 445 34.80 -0.58 16.43
C PRO A 445 34.38 -1.43 17.63
N SER A 446 34.35 -0.83 18.82
CA SER A 446 34.02 -1.55 20.04
C SER A 446 32.75 -2.35 19.79
N THR A 447 32.62 -3.55 20.36
CA THR A 447 31.45 -4.43 20.18
C THR A 447 30.11 -3.70 20.44
N GLN A 448 30.18 -2.58 21.19
CA GLN A 448 29.11 -1.62 21.41
C GLN A 448 28.69 -0.93 20.10
N ARG A 449 29.60 -0.29 19.33
CA ARG A 449 29.32 0.41 18.05
C ARG A 449 28.72 -0.46 16.93
N ARG A 450 28.78 -1.79 17.05
CA ARG A 450 28.13 -2.73 16.12
C ARG A 450 26.62 -2.86 16.35
N ARG A 451 26.13 -2.49 17.53
CA ARG A 451 24.68 -2.39 17.79
C ARG A 451 24.21 -1.01 17.37
N PHE A 452 23.08 -0.90 16.70
CA PHE A 452 22.57 0.42 16.36
C PHE A 452 22.03 1.15 17.61
N LEU A 453 21.27 0.44 18.45
CA LEU A 453 20.70 0.99 19.69
C LEU A 453 21.77 1.16 20.79
N GLU A 454 22.09 2.41 21.15
CA GLU A 454 23.09 2.77 22.15
C GLU A 454 22.70 2.27 23.55
N ASN A 455 21.45 2.49 23.93
CA ASN A 455 20.88 2.14 25.23
C ASN A 455 19.66 1.23 25.04
N PRO A 456 19.85 -0.10 24.95
CA PRO A 456 18.71 -0.99 24.83
C PRO A 456 17.84 -0.91 26.08
N GLU A 457 16.60 -0.42 25.92
CA GLU A 457 15.59 -0.43 26.98
C GLU A 457 15.54 -1.83 27.62
N LYS A 458 15.82 -1.91 28.93
CA LYS A 458 15.64 -3.15 29.70
C LYS A 458 14.15 -3.44 29.73
N LYS A 459 13.70 -4.36 28.88
CA LYS A 459 12.29 -4.79 28.86
C LYS A 459 11.84 -5.22 30.25
N THR A 460 10.92 -4.48 30.83
CA THR A 460 10.35 -4.80 32.14
C THR A 460 9.56 -6.11 32.06
N LEU A 461 9.45 -6.82 33.18
CA LEU A 461 8.67 -8.07 33.26
C LEU A 461 7.22 -7.84 32.79
N LYS A 462 6.66 -6.68 33.10
CA LYS A 462 5.34 -6.22 32.65
C LYS A 462 5.24 -6.15 31.13
N GLN A 463 6.22 -5.57 30.44
CA GLN A 463 6.25 -5.52 28.96
C GLN A 463 6.41 -6.91 28.33
N LYS A 464 7.14 -7.83 28.98
CA LYS A 464 7.23 -9.24 28.53
C LYS A 464 5.88 -9.95 28.65
N ILE A 465 5.19 -9.78 29.78
CA ILE A 465 3.86 -10.36 30.04
C ILE A 465 2.82 -9.76 29.08
N GLN A 466 2.84 -8.45 28.87
CA GLN A 466 1.93 -7.76 27.95
C GLN A 466 2.13 -8.23 26.50
N LYS A 467 3.38 -8.52 26.11
CA LYS A 467 3.68 -9.10 24.79
C LYS A 467 3.16 -10.54 24.66
N ILE A 468 3.20 -11.34 25.73
CA ILE A 468 2.60 -12.68 25.77
C ILE A 468 1.06 -12.59 25.66
N PHE A 469 0.44 -11.68 26.40
CA PHE A 469 -1.00 -11.44 26.29
C PHE A 469 -1.43 -10.97 24.89
N ILE A 470 -0.66 -10.08 24.25
CA ILE A 470 -0.90 -9.67 22.85
C ILE A 470 -0.75 -10.84 21.88
N LEU A 471 0.17 -11.78 22.12
CA LEU A 471 0.35 -13.01 21.33
C LEU A 471 -0.77 -14.03 21.53
N ILE A 472 -1.47 -14.00 22.68
CA ILE A 472 -2.60 -14.89 22.99
C ILE A 472 -3.93 -14.28 22.51
N THR A 473 -4.04 -12.95 22.49
CA THR A 473 -5.28 -12.22 22.19
C THR A 473 -5.46 -11.81 20.72
N HIS A 474 -4.37 -11.84 19.93
CA HIS A 474 -4.33 -11.62 18.47
C HIS A 474 -3.81 -12.85 17.73
#